data_AF-A0A1V5FS87-F1
#
_entry.id   AF-A0A1V5FS87-F1
#
_cell.length_a   1.000
_cell.length_b   1.000
_cell.length_c   1.000
_cell.angle_alpha   90.00
_cell.angle_beta   90.00
_cell.angle_gamma   90.00
#
_symmetry.space_group_name_H-M   'P 1'
#
loop_
_entity.id
_entity.type
_entity.pdbx_description
1 polymer ?
#
loop_
_entity_poly.entity_id
_entity_poly.type
_entity_poly.pdbx_seq_one_letter_code
_entity_poly.pdbx_strand_id
1 'polypeptide(L)'
;MESINILHLAYPLGLSIAVIGSGFGLGKAVSAAMEAMGRQPEAAGKIQTAMIIGCAFIEALTIYALISVFLVGTKGWKPAEEAAPAQHGKAVIQQMSETELAALQCGDFRL
;
A
#
# COMPACT_ATOMS: atom_id res chain seq x y z
N MET A 1 28.66 -3.97 14.75
CA MET A 1 28.21 -3.59 13.40
C MET A 1 27.04 -4.49 13.09
N GLU A 2 25.81 -3.97 13.09
CA GLU A 2 24.68 -4.78 12.66
C GLU A 2 24.90 -5.19 11.21
N SER A 3 24.84 -6.49 10.95
CA SER A 3 24.87 -7.05 9.61
C SER A 3 23.64 -6.52 8.86
N ILE A 4 23.84 -5.52 7.99
CA ILE A 4 22.78 -5.02 7.11
C ILE A 4 22.28 -6.22 6.31
N ASN A 5 21.09 -6.72 6.65
CA ASN A 5 20.54 -7.90 5.99
C ASN A 5 20.32 -7.53 4.52
N ILE A 6 20.92 -8.31 3.61
CA ILE A 6 20.87 -8.07 2.17
C ILE A 6 19.45 -7.89 1.63
N LEU A 7 18.46 -8.48 2.33
CA LEU A 7 17.04 -8.36 2.04
C LEU A 7 16.52 -6.91 2.12
N HIS A 8 17.00 -6.10 3.08
CA HIS A 8 16.57 -4.70 3.21
C HIS A 8 17.02 -3.82 2.04
N LEU A 9 18.15 -4.15 1.42
CA LEU A 9 18.66 -3.42 0.27
C LEU A 9 18.10 -3.99 -1.05
N ALA A 10 18.08 -5.31 -1.19
CA ALA A 10 17.66 -5.98 -2.42
C ALA A 10 16.17 -5.78 -2.72
N TYR A 11 15.32 -5.74 -1.71
CA TYR A 11 13.87 -5.63 -1.87
C TYR A 11 13.41 -4.31 -2.53
N PRO A 12 13.73 -3.11 -2.00
CA PRO A 12 13.35 -1.86 -2.64
C PRO A 12 14.01 -1.66 -4.02
N LEU A 13 15.24 -2.16 -4.20
CA LEU A 13 15.92 -2.14 -5.50
C LEU A 13 15.13 -2.96 -6.53
N GLY A 14 14.79 -4.20 -6.20
CA GLY A 14 13.98 -5.06 -7.07
C GLY A 14 12.63 -4.45 -7.44
N LEU A 15 11.95 -3.83 -6.47
CA LEU A 15 10.67 -3.17 -6.68
C LEU A 15 10.80 -1.98 -7.65
N SER A 16 11.84 -1.15 -7.49
CA SER A 16 12.06 0.01 -8.37
C SER A 16 12.33 -0.41 -9.83
N ILE A 17 13.08 -1.49 -10.04
CA ILE A 17 13.35 -2.05 -11.36
C ILE A 17 12.05 -2.56 -12.00
N ALA A 18 11.20 -3.25 -11.23
CA ALA A 18 9.91 -3.74 -11.71
C ALA A 18 9.01 -2.59 -12.18
N VAL A 19 8.92 -1.51 -11.40
CA VAL A 19 8.11 -0.33 -11.75
C VAL A 19 8.65 0.36 -13.00
N ILE A 20 9.97 0.55 -13.10
CA ILE A 20 10.59 1.18 -14.28
C ILE A 20 10.36 0.32 -15.53
N GLY A 21 10.56 -0.99 -15.44
CA GLY A 21 10.34 -1.93 -16.54
C GLY A 21 8.90 -1.91 -17.03
N SER A 22 7.94 -1.92 -16.10
CA SER A 22 6.51 -1.81 -16.41
C SER A 22 6.16 -0.50 -17.10
N GLY A 23 6.59 0.63 -16.52
CA GLY A 23 6.28 1.95 -17.08
C GLY A 23 6.80 2.12 -18.51
N PHE A 24 8.02 1.63 -18.77
CA PHE A 24 8.61 1.66 -20.10
C PHE A 24 7.89 0.72 -21.09
N GLY A 25 7.57 -0.50 -20.66
CA GLY A 25 6.82 -1.47 -21.47
C GLY A 25 5.43 -0.94 -21.84
N LEU A 26 4.71 -0.39 -20.87
CA LEU A 26 3.38 0.18 -21.06
C LEU A 26 3.43 1.38 -22.02
N GLY A 27 4.35 2.31 -21.80
CA GLY A 27 4.51 3.48 -22.67
C GLY A 27 4.80 3.12 -24.13
N LYS A 28 5.67 2.12 -24.36
CA LYS A 28 5.94 1.63 -25.72
C LYS A 28 4.75 0.94 -26.35
N ALA A 29 4.04 0.09 -25.60
CA ALA A 29 2.86 -0.62 -26.12
C ALA A 29 1.75 0.37 -26.54
N VAL A 30 1.49 1.38 -25.69
CA VAL A 30 0.48 2.41 -25.98
C VAL A 30 0.89 3.27 -27.17
N SER A 31 2.14 3.75 -27.21
CA SER A 31 2.62 4.56 -28.34
C SER A 31 2.51 3.82 -29.68
N ALA A 32 2.96 2.56 -29.73
CA ALA A 32 2.87 1.73 -30.93
C ALA A 32 1.41 1.48 -31.36
N ALA A 33 0.50 1.30 -30.39
CA ALA A 33 -0.91 1.16 -30.67
C ALA A 33 -1.53 2.44 -31.24
N MET A 34 -1.20 3.62 -30.68
CA MET A 34 -1.68 4.91 -31.20
C MET A 34 -1.22 5.15 -32.64
N GLU A 35 0.06 4.89 -32.95
CA GLU A 35 0.56 4.97 -34.32
C GLU A 35 -0.16 4.01 -35.28
N ALA A 36 -0.37 2.76 -34.85
CA ALA A 36 -1.04 1.77 -35.67
C ALA A 36 -2.50 2.14 -35.96
N MET A 37 -3.23 2.65 -34.95
CA MET A 37 -4.60 3.14 -35.13
C MET A 37 -4.65 4.39 -36.04
N GLY A 38 -3.66 5.28 -35.95
CA GLY A 38 -3.57 6.43 -36.84
C GLY A 38 -3.30 6.06 -38.30
N ARG A 39 -2.56 4.95 -38.55
CA ARG A 39 -2.30 4.44 -39.90
C ARG A 39 -3.45 3.62 -40.48
N GLN A 40 -4.20 2.91 -39.64
CA GLN A 40 -5.32 2.05 -40.05
C GLN A 40 -6.52 2.22 -39.10
N PRO A 41 -7.35 3.26 -39.31
CA PRO A 41 -8.48 3.56 -38.44
C PRO A 41 -9.56 2.46 -38.48
N GLU A 42 -9.70 1.74 -39.61
CA GLU A 42 -10.66 0.64 -39.75
C GLU A 42 -10.33 -0.55 -38.84
N ALA A 43 -9.04 -0.71 -38.48
CA ALA A 43 -8.57 -1.75 -37.58
C ALA A 43 -8.47 -1.30 -36.11
N ALA A 44 -8.85 -0.05 -35.79
CA ALA A 44 -8.60 0.57 -34.49
C ALA A 44 -9.14 -0.25 -33.31
N GLY A 45 -10.37 -0.78 -33.41
CA GLY A 45 -10.95 -1.60 -32.34
C GLY A 45 -10.17 -2.90 -32.08
N LYS A 46 -9.63 -3.54 -33.12
CA LYS A 46 -8.80 -4.75 -32.97
C LYS A 46 -7.44 -4.41 -32.35
N ILE A 47 -6.82 -3.31 -32.77
CA ILE A 47 -5.54 -2.82 -32.23
C ILE A 47 -5.70 -2.45 -30.75
N GLN A 48 -6.77 -1.74 -30.40
CA GLN A 48 -7.07 -1.37 -29.02
C GLN A 48 -7.26 -2.60 -28.14
N THR A 49 -7.97 -3.63 -28.63
CA THR A 49 -8.16 -4.88 -27.88
C THR A 49 -6.83 -5.58 -27.64
N ALA A 50 -5.98 -5.70 -28.67
CA ALA A 50 -4.65 -6.30 -28.52
C ALA A 50 -3.75 -5.49 -27.56
N MET A 51 -3.80 -4.15 -27.64
CA MET A 51 -3.10 -3.25 -26.72
C MET A 51 -3.55 -3.47 -25.28
N ILE A 52 -4.85 -3.50 -25.00
CA ILE A 52 -5.40 -3.69 -23.65
C ILE A 52 -4.95 -5.04 -23.08
N ILE A 53 -4.98 -6.11 -23.88
CA ILE A 53 -4.50 -7.44 -23.44
C ILE A 53 -3.01 -7.38 -23.09
N GLY A 54 -2.18 -6.73 -23.92
CA GLY A 54 -0.77 -6.53 -23.64
C GLY A 54 -0.53 -5.71 -22.36
N CYS A 55 -1.26 -4.60 -22.20
CA CYS A 55 -1.22 -3.77 -21.00
C CYS A 55 -1.64 -4.56 -19.75
N ALA A 56 -2.67 -5.41 -19.84
CA ALA A 56 -3.12 -6.22 -18.73
C ALA A 56 -2.05 -7.22 -18.25
N PHE A 57 -1.26 -7.80 -19.15
CA PHE A 57 -0.14 -8.67 -18.76
C PHE A 57 0.99 -7.90 -18.07
N ILE A 58 1.31 -6.70 -18.56
CA ILE A 58 2.33 -5.83 -17.93
C ILE A 58 1.86 -5.43 -16.52
N GLU A 59 0.61 -4.97 -16.41
CA GLU A 59 0.02 -4.57 -15.13
C GLU A 59 -0.12 -5.74 -14.15
N ALA A 60 -0.41 -6.96 -14.61
CA ALA A 60 -0.49 -8.13 -13.74
C ALA A 60 0.83 -8.40 -12.99
N LEU A 61 1.97 -8.25 -13.67
CA LEU A 61 3.29 -8.39 -13.06
C LEU A 61 3.59 -7.25 -12.07
N THR A 62 3.19 -6.04 -12.41
CA THR A 62 3.37 -4.84 -11.57
C THR A 62 2.51 -4.90 -10.31
N ILE A 63 1.27 -5.35 -10.44
CA ILE A 63 0.37 -5.60 -9.31
C ILE A 63 0.91 -6.72 -8.44
N TYR A 64 1.49 -7.79 -9.00
CA TYR A 64 2.13 -8.83 -8.20
C TYR A 64 3.31 -8.29 -7.38
N ALA A 65 4.14 -7.44 -7.98
CA ALA A 65 5.22 -6.74 -7.29
C ALA A 65 4.69 -5.81 -6.20
N LEU A 66 3.62 -5.06 -6.46
CA LEU A 66 2.94 -4.19 -5.49
C LEU A 66 2.34 -4.99 -4.32
N ILE A 67 1.67 -6.10 -4.60
CA ILE A 67 1.09 -7.00 -3.58
C ILE A 67 2.19 -7.52 -2.65
N SER A 68 3.38 -7.82 -3.18
CA SER A 68 4.50 -8.26 -2.35
C SER A 68 4.85 -7.25 -1.24
N VAL A 69 4.66 -5.95 -1.49
CA VAL A 69 4.92 -4.88 -0.51
C VAL A 69 3.95 -4.97 0.65
N PHE A 70 2.67 -5.22 0.37
CA PHE A 70 1.68 -5.41 1.42
C PHE A 70 1.90 -6.72 2.18
N LEU A 71 2.32 -7.79 1.51
CA LEU A 71 2.61 -9.07 2.18
C LEU A 71 3.83 -8.99 3.13
N VAL A 72 4.87 -8.24 2.74
CA VAL A 72 6.07 -8.04 3.57
C VAL A 72 5.82 -6.97 4.63
N GLY A 73 5.19 -5.86 4.26
CA GLY A 73 4.92 -4.71 5.15
C GLY A 73 3.92 -5.00 6.27
N THR A 74 2.97 -5.92 6.06
CA THR A 74 1.98 -6.29 7.09
C THR A 74 2.55 -7.17 8.21
N LYS A 75 3.72 -7.81 8.00
CA LYS A 75 4.41 -8.56 9.07
C LYS A 75 5.26 -7.67 9.99
N GLY A 76 5.33 -6.36 9.74
CA GLY A 76 6.25 -5.45 10.43
C GLY A 76 5.79 -4.00 10.57
N TRP A 77 4.55 -3.64 10.23
CA TRP A 77 3.98 -2.34 10.57
C TRP A 77 3.59 -2.28 12.07
N LYS A 78 4.63 -2.25 12.89
CA LYS A 78 4.81 -1.41 14.08
C LYS A 78 4.64 0.10 13.80
N PRO A 79 3.48 0.78 13.90
CA PRO A 79 3.54 2.24 14.04
C PRO A 79 4.49 2.58 15.19
N ALA A 80 5.35 3.58 14.99
CA ALA A 80 6.43 3.98 15.89
C ALA A 80 5.93 4.61 17.21
N GLU A 81 4.97 3.95 17.88
CA GLU A 81 4.54 4.24 19.24
C GLU A 81 5.04 3.17 20.23
N GLU A 82 5.63 2.07 19.75
CA GLU A 82 6.17 1.00 20.58
C GLU A 82 7.69 0.84 20.42
N ALA A 83 8.41 1.97 20.43
CA ALA A 83 9.87 2.01 20.47
C ALA A 83 10.41 3.11 21.41
N ALA A 84 9.70 3.42 22.50
CA ALA A 84 10.22 4.29 23.56
C ALA A 84 9.80 3.79 24.96
N PRO A 85 10.75 3.46 25.86
CA PRO A 85 10.44 3.05 27.22
C PRO A 85 10.14 4.28 28.10
N ALA A 86 8.86 4.57 28.35
CA ALA A 86 8.45 5.53 29.38
C ALA A 86 7.19 5.04 30.13
N GLN A 87 7.47 4.26 31.16
CA GLN A 87 6.72 3.99 32.39
C GLN A 87 5.98 5.19 33.07
N HIS A 88 5.31 6.07 32.33
CA HIS A 88 4.64 7.26 32.88
C HIS A 88 3.23 7.56 32.32
N GLY A 89 2.66 6.72 31.46
CA GLY A 89 1.33 6.96 30.86
C GLY A 89 0.16 6.22 31.49
N LYS A 90 0.37 5.37 32.51
CA LYS A 90 -0.72 4.58 33.13
C LYS A 90 -1.56 5.36 34.14
N ALA A 91 -1.16 6.57 34.50
CA ALA A 91 -1.91 7.40 35.45
C ALA A 91 -3.18 8.01 34.83
N VAL A 92 -3.19 8.33 33.53
CA VAL A 92 -4.28 9.13 32.92
C VAL A 92 -5.49 8.27 32.53
N ILE A 93 -5.28 7.03 32.08
CA ILE A 93 -6.38 6.15 31.64
C ILE A 93 -7.12 5.51 32.83
N GLN A 94 -6.51 5.47 34.02
CA GLN A 94 -7.15 4.94 35.24
C GLN A 94 -8.10 5.97 35.90
N GLN A 95 -7.95 7.28 35.63
CA GLN A 95 -8.65 8.33 36.38
C GLN A 95 -10.02 8.77 35.81
N MET A 96 -10.44 8.31 34.61
CA MET A 96 -11.73 8.73 34.04
C MET A 96 -12.88 7.73 34.25
N SER A 97 -12.63 6.53 34.80
CA SER A 97 -13.72 5.57 35.10
C SER A 97 -14.30 5.73 36.52
N GLU A 98 -13.55 6.28 37.46
CA GLU A 98 -14.00 6.41 38.86
C GLU A 98 -14.83 7.69 39.12
N THR A 99 -14.74 8.69 38.25
CA THR A 99 -15.54 9.93 38.36
C THR A 99 -17.00 9.78 37.89
N GLU A 100 -17.30 8.84 36.99
CA GLU A 100 -18.70 8.59 36.56
C GLU A 100 -19.47 7.65 37.49
N LEU A 101 -18.78 6.75 38.21
CA LEU A 101 -19.39 5.82 39.17
C LEU A 101 -19.83 6.53 40.47
N ALA A 102 -19.12 7.58 40.90
CA ALA A 102 -19.51 8.37 42.09
C ALA A 102 -20.79 9.21 41.87
N ALA A 103 -21.05 9.65 40.63
CA ALA A 103 -22.25 10.42 40.28
C ALA A 103 -23.52 9.56 40.15
N LEU A 104 -23.37 8.25 39.90
CA LEU A 104 -24.48 7.30 39.74
C LEU A 104 -24.92 6.60 41.05
N GLN A 105 -24.18 6.76 42.15
CA GLN A 105 -24.50 6.12 43.44
C GLN A 105 -25.09 7.07 44.50
N CYS A 106 -25.29 8.37 44.21
CA CYS A 106 -25.89 9.32 45.15
C CYS A 106 -27.05 10.12 44.54
N GLY A 107 -28.28 9.61 44.73
CA GLY A 107 -29.54 10.39 44.69
C GLY A 107 -30.26 10.36 43.34
N ASP A 108 -31.28 9.52 43.13
CA ASP A 108 -32.65 9.72 43.64
C ASP A 108 -33.23 11.10 43.31
N PHE A 109 -33.96 11.18 42.19
CA PHE A 109 -35.09 12.10 42.06
C PHE A 109 -36.22 11.41 41.31
N ARG A 110 -36.97 10.59 42.06
CA ARG A 110 -38.41 10.49 41.84
C ARG A 110 -39.04 11.85 42.13
N LEU A 111 -39.39 12.58 41.07
CA LEU A 111 -40.59 13.42 40.88
C LEU A 111 -40.48 14.19 39.56
#